data_AF-A0A9P8HEN4-F1
#
_entry.id   AF-A0A9P8HEN4-F1
#
_cell.length_a   1.000
_cell.length_b   1.000
_cell.length_c   1.000
_cell.angle_alpha   90.00
_cell.angle_beta   90.00
_cell.angle_gamma   90.00
#
_symmetry.space_group_name_H-M   'P 1'
#
loop_
_entity.id
_entity.type
_entity.pdbx_description
1 polymer ?
#
loop_
_entity_poly.entity_id
_entity_poly.type
_entity_poly.pdbx_seq_one_letter_code
_entity_poly.pdbx_strand_id
1 'polypeptide(L)'
;MPSFNSGLLSLLLFALPKAANAVNDVDAGFDAYAASQVMVDKSSHSWEWGTAAEALLELYNPELSVFGSNPFPNGKVPQADPSTTALAYAKQLINRNSQTLVNDTAVGDPASLGVSAILLGQSDSVYIGAANRESDFLLKVAPRWSNGAISHRPDVAELWADNMAMSFPFLAYLAVQHNDTSLMSLTVQQCGLQRAVLKGSSLSWQHIIGPQSQDTGLWSTSNGWAGYGMVRVLHTLQKWSGSASMTSQASQLKGWIKEILDGAIQSSLDGGLLRNYLNDSSWFGEISGTAVLSAVAYRMAVNDPNMFPQSYITWADSNRRSLAQKQNSNGLFSPAVNPYNWHDRTKYTAGSPEGQAFAVYLYTAYRDCVNAGICQA
;
A
#
# COMPACT_ATOMS: atom_id res chain seq x y z
N MET A 1 32.51 -9.66 -3.91
CA MET A 1 31.22 -10.38 -3.90
C MET A 1 31.34 -11.56 -2.95
N PRO A 2 30.72 -11.53 -1.76
CA PRO A 2 30.40 -12.74 -1.04
C PRO A 2 28.93 -13.10 -1.30
N SER A 3 28.72 -14.36 -1.67
CA SER A 3 27.44 -15.04 -1.83
C SER A 3 26.63 -14.97 -0.54
N PHE A 4 25.45 -14.37 -0.59
CA PHE A 4 24.45 -14.51 0.46
C PHE A 4 23.96 -15.95 0.48
N ASN A 5 24.21 -16.62 1.61
CA ASN A 5 23.70 -17.95 1.88
C ASN A 5 22.22 -17.79 2.25
N SER A 6 21.34 -17.90 1.26
CA SER A 6 19.88 -17.95 1.45
C SER A 6 19.55 -19.24 2.19
N GLY A 7 19.48 -19.15 3.52
CA GLY A 7 18.87 -20.19 4.33
C GLY A 7 17.45 -20.40 3.84
N LEU A 8 17.15 -21.61 3.37
CA LEU A 8 15.81 -22.00 2.94
C LEU A 8 14.82 -21.75 4.09
N LEU A 9 14.06 -20.65 4.03
CA LEU A 9 12.73 -20.65 4.62
C LEU A 9 11.94 -21.68 3.82
N SER A 10 11.67 -22.83 4.44
CA SER A 10 10.60 -23.70 3.95
C SER A 10 9.29 -22.92 4.11
N LEU A 11 8.85 -22.26 3.04
CA LEU A 11 7.51 -21.71 2.95
C LEU A 11 6.53 -22.87 3.06
N LEU A 12 5.92 -23.02 4.24
CA LEU A 12 4.71 -23.80 4.38
C LEU A 12 3.69 -23.21 3.40
N LEU A 13 3.06 -24.07 2.58
CA LEU A 13 1.96 -23.66 1.72
C LEU A 13 0.88 -22.99 2.58
N PHE A 14 0.74 -21.67 2.44
CA PHE A 14 -0.31 -20.91 3.13
C PHE A 14 -1.58 -20.99 2.28
N ALA A 15 -2.40 -22.00 2.56
CA ALA A 15 -3.69 -22.16 1.91
C ALA A 15 -4.69 -21.18 2.50
N LEU A 16 -5.19 -20.24 1.70
CA LEU A 16 -6.22 -19.31 2.12
C LEU A 16 -7.58 -20.02 2.21
N PRO A 17 -8.41 -19.67 3.20
CA PRO A 17 -9.77 -20.20 3.27
C PRO A 17 -10.55 -19.79 2.02
N LYS A 18 -11.28 -20.74 1.41
CA LYS A 18 -12.25 -20.41 0.37
C LYS A 18 -13.35 -19.53 0.96
N ALA A 19 -13.77 -18.50 0.22
CA ALA A 19 -14.78 -17.55 0.63
C ALA A 19 -16.02 -18.26 1.21
N ALA A 20 -16.19 -18.22 2.52
CA ALA A 20 -17.42 -18.62 3.17
C ALA A 20 -18.26 -17.34 3.32
N ASN A 21 -19.01 -16.99 2.27
CA ASN A 21 -19.99 -15.91 2.20
C ASN A 21 -19.76 -14.79 3.24
N ALA A 22 -18.74 -13.97 3.02
CA ALA A 22 -18.59 -12.76 3.82
C ALA A 22 -19.83 -11.89 3.56
N VAL A 23 -20.48 -11.41 4.62
CA VAL A 23 -21.85 -10.85 4.61
C VAL A 23 -22.02 -9.62 3.68
N ASN A 24 -20.97 -9.13 3.03
CA ASN A 24 -21.02 -7.92 2.20
C ASN A 24 -20.11 -7.97 0.95
N ASP A 25 -19.89 -9.14 0.37
CA ASP A 25 -19.19 -9.25 -0.92
C ASP A 25 -20.03 -8.68 -2.08
N VAL A 26 -19.35 -8.16 -3.11
CA VAL A 26 -19.97 -7.56 -4.30
C VAL A 26 -19.33 -8.09 -5.58
N ASP A 27 -20.04 -8.09 -6.70
CA ASP A 27 -19.48 -8.51 -7.98
C ASP A 27 -18.57 -7.42 -8.58
N ALA A 28 -17.26 -7.58 -8.45
CA ALA A 28 -16.28 -6.68 -9.06
C ALA A 28 -15.93 -7.04 -10.52
N GLY A 29 -16.50 -8.12 -11.08
CA GLY A 29 -16.18 -8.67 -12.40
C GLY A 29 -14.96 -9.60 -12.41
N PHE A 30 -14.36 -9.89 -11.27
CA PHE A 30 -13.19 -10.78 -11.13
C PHE A 30 -13.16 -11.44 -9.75
N ASP A 31 -12.38 -12.52 -9.61
CA ASP A 31 -12.23 -13.28 -8.37
C ASP A 31 -11.07 -12.74 -7.52
N ALA A 32 -11.37 -11.87 -6.56
CA ALA A 32 -10.38 -11.31 -5.64
C ALA A 32 -9.76 -12.36 -4.70
N TYR A 33 -10.48 -13.44 -4.39
CA TYR A 33 -9.98 -14.51 -3.53
C TYR A 33 -8.94 -15.35 -4.25
N ALA A 34 -9.19 -15.72 -5.51
CA ALA A 34 -8.20 -16.37 -6.36
C ALA A 34 -6.97 -15.46 -6.58
N ALA A 35 -7.17 -14.15 -6.78
CA ALA A 35 -6.08 -13.19 -6.86
C ALA A 35 -5.22 -13.17 -5.59
N SER A 36 -5.87 -13.21 -4.40
CA SER A 36 -5.18 -13.24 -3.11
C SER A 36 -4.34 -14.51 -2.91
N GLN A 37 -4.78 -15.66 -3.43
CA GLN A 37 -3.97 -16.89 -3.38
C GLN A 37 -2.72 -16.76 -4.26
N VAL A 38 -2.88 -16.28 -5.50
CA VAL A 38 -1.74 -16.06 -6.41
C VAL A 38 -0.75 -15.03 -5.84
N MET A 39 -1.24 -13.99 -5.17
CA MET A 39 -0.43 -13.02 -4.44
C MET A 39 0.44 -13.73 -3.38
N VAL A 40 -0.19 -14.48 -2.47
CA VAL A 40 0.50 -15.21 -1.40
C VAL A 40 1.53 -16.18 -1.94
N ASP A 41 1.18 -16.93 -2.99
CA ASP A 41 2.05 -17.95 -3.59
C ASP A 41 3.30 -17.34 -4.26
N LYS A 42 3.25 -16.06 -4.64
CA LYS A 42 4.31 -15.40 -5.40
C LYS A 42 5.15 -14.42 -4.58
N SER A 43 4.63 -13.88 -3.48
CA SER A 43 5.37 -12.92 -2.66
C SER A 43 6.65 -13.55 -2.08
N SER A 44 7.79 -12.94 -2.38
CA SER A 44 9.11 -13.43 -1.96
C SER A 44 10.00 -12.34 -1.35
N HIS A 45 9.57 -11.08 -1.37
CA HIS A 45 10.31 -9.94 -0.81
C HIS A 45 9.54 -9.22 0.29
N SER A 46 10.24 -8.43 1.11
CA SER A 46 9.69 -7.84 2.33
C SER A 46 8.51 -6.89 2.07
N TRP A 47 8.58 -6.03 1.05
CA TRP A 47 7.46 -5.15 0.68
C TRP A 47 6.26 -5.94 0.11
N GLU A 48 6.51 -7.02 -0.64
CA GLU A 48 5.48 -7.89 -1.20
C GLU A 48 4.74 -8.62 -0.07
N TRP A 49 5.45 -9.01 0.99
CA TRP A 49 4.87 -9.61 2.19
C TRP A 49 4.02 -8.64 2.99
N GLY A 50 4.49 -7.42 3.26
CA GLY A 50 3.68 -6.43 3.96
C GLY A 50 2.44 -6.00 3.17
N THR A 51 2.58 -5.85 1.85
CA THR A 51 1.47 -5.53 0.96
C THR A 51 0.46 -6.68 0.91
N ALA A 52 0.92 -7.93 0.82
CA ALA A 52 0.05 -9.09 0.91
C ALA A 52 -0.68 -9.17 2.25
N ALA A 53 0.01 -8.89 3.36
CA ALA A 53 -0.60 -8.87 4.69
C ALA A 53 -1.71 -7.82 4.81
N GLU A 54 -1.51 -6.61 4.29
CA GLU A 54 -2.55 -5.57 4.26
C GLU A 54 -3.72 -5.98 3.33
N ALA A 55 -3.45 -6.54 2.15
CA ALA A 55 -4.50 -7.01 1.24
C ALA A 55 -5.35 -8.11 1.88
N LEU A 56 -4.72 -9.06 2.58
CA LEU A 56 -5.43 -10.08 3.34
C LEU A 56 -6.24 -9.48 4.51
N LEU A 57 -5.71 -8.45 5.18
CA LEU A 57 -6.40 -7.76 6.26
C LEU A 57 -7.69 -7.11 5.74
N GLU A 58 -7.61 -6.37 4.63
CA GLU A 58 -8.78 -5.74 4.03
C GLU A 58 -9.79 -6.73 3.43
N LEU A 59 -9.32 -7.88 2.94
CA LEU A 59 -10.17 -8.89 2.31
C LEU A 59 -10.90 -9.75 3.35
N TYR A 60 -10.16 -10.32 4.31
CA TYR A 60 -10.69 -11.32 5.25
C TYR A 60 -11.03 -10.75 6.63
N ASN A 61 -10.44 -9.62 7.02
CA ASN A 61 -10.61 -9.01 8.34
C ASN A 61 -10.82 -7.48 8.24
N PRO A 62 -11.76 -7.01 7.40
CA PRO A 62 -11.92 -5.58 7.10
C PRO A 62 -12.16 -4.72 8.34
N GLU A 63 -12.72 -5.29 9.40
CA GLU A 63 -12.94 -4.64 10.70
C GLU A 63 -11.64 -4.21 11.41
N LEU A 64 -10.53 -4.89 11.13
CA LEU A 64 -9.20 -4.58 11.68
C LEU A 64 -8.42 -3.59 10.81
N SER A 65 -8.81 -3.42 9.54
CA SER A 65 -8.19 -2.45 8.64
C SER A 65 -8.56 -1.02 9.02
N VAL A 66 -7.72 -0.04 8.68
CA VAL A 66 -8.02 1.40 8.87
C VAL A 66 -9.26 1.86 8.08
N PHE A 67 -9.73 1.06 7.13
CA PHE A 67 -10.94 1.32 6.36
C PHE A 67 -12.22 0.85 7.08
N GLY A 68 -12.13 -0.06 8.05
CA GLY A 68 -13.24 -0.53 8.87
C GLY A 68 -13.98 0.61 9.61
N SER A 69 -15.23 0.40 10.00
CA SER A 69 -16.07 1.48 10.56
C SER A 69 -15.51 2.13 11.84
N ASN A 70 -14.85 1.34 12.70
CA ASN A 70 -14.24 1.81 13.94
C ASN A 70 -12.91 1.06 14.22
N PRO A 71 -11.82 1.41 13.51
CA PRO A 71 -10.56 0.68 13.59
C PRO A 71 -9.78 0.98 14.88
N PHE A 72 -10.19 2.00 15.64
CA PHE A 72 -9.58 2.37 16.91
C PHE A 72 -10.62 2.54 18.03
N PRO A 73 -11.27 1.44 18.46
CA PRO A 73 -12.28 1.51 19.50
C PRO A 73 -11.69 2.12 20.78
N ASN A 74 -12.38 3.14 21.33
CA ASN A 74 -11.91 3.92 22.47
C ASN A 74 -10.54 4.61 22.26
N GLY A 75 -10.19 4.93 21.01
CA GLY A 75 -8.96 5.62 20.64
C GLY A 75 -7.70 4.74 20.73
N LYS A 76 -7.84 3.42 20.72
CA LYS A 76 -6.74 2.45 20.87
C LYS A 76 -6.70 1.44 19.73
N VAL A 77 -5.54 0.86 19.49
CA VAL A 77 -5.41 -0.34 18.63
C VAL A 77 -6.30 -1.46 19.19
N PRO A 78 -7.12 -2.12 18.36
CA PRO A 78 -8.03 -3.17 18.81
C PRO A 78 -7.27 -4.45 19.13
N GLN A 79 -7.78 -5.22 20.08
CA GLN A 79 -7.36 -6.61 20.25
C GLN A 79 -7.71 -7.40 18.99
N ALA A 80 -6.76 -8.15 18.46
CA ALA A 80 -6.93 -8.95 17.25
C ALA A 80 -6.52 -10.39 17.53
N ASP A 81 -7.30 -11.35 17.00
CA ASP A 81 -6.96 -12.75 17.07
C ASP A 81 -5.76 -13.03 16.14
N PRO A 82 -4.60 -13.48 16.67
CA PRO A 82 -3.40 -13.74 15.88
C PRO A 82 -3.55 -14.92 14.90
N SER A 83 -4.66 -15.66 14.95
CA SER A 83 -4.99 -16.75 14.03
C SER A 83 -5.82 -16.33 12.82
N THR A 84 -6.24 -15.06 12.75
CA THR A 84 -6.86 -14.49 11.54
C THR A 84 -5.97 -14.67 10.31
N THR A 85 -6.57 -14.80 9.12
CA THR A 85 -5.84 -15.08 7.86
C THR A 85 -4.67 -14.12 7.64
N ALA A 86 -4.91 -12.81 7.80
CA ALA A 86 -3.89 -11.79 7.58
C ALA A 86 -2.75 -11.87 8.61
N LEU A 87 -3.09 -12.00 9.90
CA LEU A 87 -2.09 -12.02 10.96
C LEU A 87 -1.31 -13.34 11.00
N ALA A 88 -1.96 -14.47 10.73
CA ALA A 88 -1.29 -15.77 10.61
C ALA A 88 -0.29 -15.80 9.45
N TYR A 89 -0.59 -15.12 8.34
CA TYR A 89 0.37 -14.92 7.24
C TYR A 89 1.56 -14.06 7.69
N ALA A 90 1.31 -12.84 8.17
CA ALA A 90 2.37 -11.91 8.56
C ALA A 90 3.26 -12.44 9.69
N LYS A 91 2.68 -13.20 10.63
CA LYS A 91 3.38 -13.77 11.80
C LYS A 91 4.59 -14.63 11.41
N GLN A 92 4.54 -15.30 10.26
CA GLN A 92 5.61 -16.19 9.78
C GLN A 92 6.81 -15.42 9.25
N LEU A 93 6.62 -14.14 8.93
CA LEU A 93 7.56 -13.30 8.18
C LEU A 93 8.27 -12.28 9.08
N ILE A 94 7.68 -11.96 10.23
CA ILE A 94 8.20 -10.94 11.16
C ILE A 94 9.30 -11.51 12.04
N ASN A 95 10.49 -10.93 11.91
CA ASN A 95 11.59 -11.08 12.85
C ASN A 95 11.29 -10.32 14.15
N ARG A 96 11.39 -11.04 15.26
CA ARG A 96 11.05 -10.54 16.60
C ARG A 96 12.24 -10.05 17.41
N ASN A 97 13.46 -10.27 16.93
CA ASN A 97 14.69 -10.09 17.70
C ASN A 97 15.68 -9.12 17.05
N SER A 98 15.57 -8.86 15.75
CA SER A 98 16.44 -7.93 15.02
C SER A 98 15.97 -6.47 15.11
N GLN A 99 16.82 -5.54 14.64
CA GLN A 99 16.50 -4.11 14.55
C GLN A 99 15.30 -3.88 13.62
N THR A 100 15.27 -4.56 12.47
CA THR A 100 14.19 -4.48 11.49
C THR A 100 13.29 -5.72 11.53
N LEU A 101 12.06 -5.59 11.04
CA LEU A 101 11.06 -6.66 10.97
C LEU A 101 11.45 -7.75 9.96
N VAL A 102 12.19 -7.37 8.92
CA VAL A 102 12.76 -8.27 7.91
C VAL A 102 14.16 -7.77 7.58
N ASN A 103 15.09 -8.69 7.33
CA ASN A 103 16.40 -8.30 6.84
C ASN A 103 16.29 -7.91 5.36
N ASP A 104 16.62 -6.66 5.04
CA ASP A 104 16.48 -6.12 3.68
C ASP A 104 17.59 -5.09 3.39
N THR A 105 17.73 -4.74 2.12
CA THR A 105 18.59 -3.67 1.61
C THR A 105 17.87 -2.33 1.45
N ALA A 106 16.55 -2.31 1.62
CA ALA A 106 15.75 -1.10 1.70
C ALA A 106 15.46 -0.72 3.16
N VAL A 107 15.30 0.58 3.40
CA VAL A 107 14.87 1.14 4.69
C VAL A 107 13.38 0.93 4.90
N GLY A 108 12.58 1.17 3.86
CA GLY A 108 11.12 1.18 3.98
C GLY A 108 10.50 -0.22 3.96
N ASP A 109 11.01 -1.13 3.15
CA ASP A 109 10.32 -2.37 2.82
C ASP A 109 10.03 -3.28 4.03
N PRO A 110 10.95 -3.46 5.00
CA PRO A 110 10.64 -4.18 6.25
C PRO A 110 9.46 -3.59 7.03
N ALA A 111 9.33 -2.25 7.02
CA ALA A 111 8.29 -1.53 7.76
C ALA A 111 6.88 -1.76 7.23
N SER A 112 6.74 -2.28 6.00
CA SER A 112 5.44 -2.65 5.42
C SER A 112 4.65 -3.67 6.26
N LEU A 113 5.34 -4.50 7.06
CA LEU A 113 4.73 -5.44 8.01
C LEU A 113 4.39 -4.82 9.38
N GLY A 114 4.71 -3.55 9.60
CA GLY A 114 4.63 -2.91 10.91
C GLY A 114 3.23 -2.80 11.50
N VAL A 115 2.20 -2.59 10.69
CA VAL A 115 0.79 -2.62 11.15
C VAL A 115 0.43 -4.01 11.67
N SER A 116 0.82 -5.07 10.94
CA SER A 116 0.62 -6.45 11.38
C SER A 116 1.39 -6.77 12.67
N ALA A 117 2.62 -6.26 12.82
CA ALA A 117 3.39 -6.40 14.05
C ALA A 117 2.68 -5.75 15.25
N ILE A 118 2.10 -4.55 15.07
CA ILE A 118 1.35 -3.88 16.14
C ILE A 118 0.08 -4.63 16.52
N LEU A 119 -0.68 -5.14 15.55
CA LEU A 119 -1.89 -5.95 15.78
C LEU A 119 -1.57 -7.26 16.50
N LEU A 120 -0.57 -8.01 16.04
CA LEU A 120 -0.05 -9.21 16.74
C LEU A 120 0.42 -8.87 18.16
N GLY A 121 1.02 -7.69 18.29
CA GLY A 121 1.52 -7.12 19.53
C GLY A 121 0.49 -6.94 20.64
N GLN A 122 -0.79 -6.85 20.28
CA GLN A 122 -1.88 -6.76 21.25
C GLN A 122 -2.07 -8.04 22.05
N SER A 123 -1.72 -9.19 21.47
CA SER A 123 -1.75 -10.51 22.11
C SER A 123 -0.37 -10.98 22.60
N ASP A 124 0.71 -10.57 21.93
CA ASP A 124 2.08 -10.94 22.29
C ASP A 124 3.03 -9.74 22.14
N SER A 125 3.40 -9.15 23.27
CA SER A 125 4.15 -7.87 23.32
C SER A 125 5.54 -7.93 22.67
N VAL A 126 6.08 -9.11 22.36
CA VAL A 126 7.32 -9.24 21.59
C VAL A 126 7.22 -8.55 20.23
N TYR A 127 6.05 -8.55 19.60
CA TYR A 127 5.83 -7.89 18.31
C TYR A 127 5.76 -6.36 18.45
N ILE A 128 5.28 -5.82 19.58
CA ILE A 128 5.42 -4.39 19.90
C ILE A 128 6.89 -4.02 20.06
N GLY A 129 7.67 -4.86 20.74
CA GLY A 129 9.12 -4.67 20.85
C GLY A 129 9.81 -4.63 19.49
N ALA A 130 9.41 -5.50 18.56
CA ALA A 130 9.93 -5.51 17.18
C ALA A 130 9.52 -4.26 16.39
N ALA A 131 8.23 -3.86 16.46
CA ALA A 131 7.74 -2.63 15.85
C ALA A 131 8.50 -1.40 16.36
N ASN A 132 8.74 -1.29 17.66
CA ASN A 132 9.50 -0.17 18.21
C ASN A 132 10.92 -0.08 17.63
N ARG A 133 11.63 -1.20 17.49
CA ARG A 133 12.97 -1.22 16.89
C ARG A 133 12.95 -0.85 15.40
N GLU A 134 11.95 -1.31 14.65
CA GLU A 134 11.77 -0.87 13.25
C GLU A 134 11.60 0.65 13.19
N SER A 135 10.73 1.21 14.03
CA SER A 135 10.52 2.67 14.09
C SER A 135 11.77 3.44 14.51
N ASP A 136 12.58 2.90 15.43
CA ASP A 136 13.85 3.50 15.83
C ASP A 136 14.83 3.54 14.66
N PHE A 137 14.88 2.48 13.84
CA PHE A 137 15.71 2.46 12.64
C PHE A 137 15.27 3.54 11.65
N LEU A 138 13.98 3.59 11.30
CA LEU A 138 13.41 4.61 10.41
C LEU A 138 13.67 6.03 10.90
N LEU A 139 13.45 6.29 12.18
CA LEU A 139 13.43 7.64 12.72
C LEU A 139 14.82 8.14 13.11
N LYS A 140 15.73 7.27 13.56
CA LYS A 140 17.00 7.68 14.18
C LYS A 140 18.23 7.24 13.39
N VAL A 141 18.12 6.23 12.53
CA VAL A 141 19.27 5.61 11.86
C VAL A 141 19.26 5.86 10.36
N ALA A 142 18.11 5.73 9.70
CA ALA A 142 18.00 5.88 8.26
C ALA A 142 18.55 7.24 7.77
N PRO A 143 19.29 7.27 6.65
CA PRO A 143 19.75 8.51 6.03
C PRO A 143 18.59 9.46 5.75
N ARG A 144 18.90 10.76 5.73
CA ARG A 144 17.92 11.81 5.44
C ARG A 144 18.30 12.56 4.18
N TRP A 145 17.31 12.84 3.34
CA TRP A 145 17.47 13.83 2.29
C TRP A 145 17.74 15.21 2.89
N SER A 146 18.22 16.16 2.08
CA SER A 146 18.60 17.50 2.55
C SER A 146 17.45 18.28 3.22
N ASN A 147 16.19 17.94 2.92
CA ASN A 147 15.00 18.51 3.54
C ASN A 147 14.48 17.72 4.76
N GLY A 148 15.17 16.64 5.18
CA GLY A 148 14.80 15.79 6.32
C GLY A 148 13.91 14.59 5.98
N ALA A 149 13.57 14.36 4.71
CA ALA A 149 12.83 13.17 4.28
C ALA A 149 13.60 11.88 4.58
N ILE A 150 12.92 10.86 5.13
CA ILE A 150 13.51 9.52 5.36
C ILE A 150 13.92 8.90 4.01
N SER A 151 15.18 8.49 3.90
CA SER A 151 15.68 7.73 2.75
C SER A 151 15.02 6.36 2.66
N HIS A 152 14.84 5.88 1.44
CA HIS A 152 14.49 4.49 1.19
C HIS A 152 15.72 3.57 1.12
N ARG A 153 16.94 4.14 1.00
CA ARG A 153 18.20 3.41 1.04
C ARG A 153 18.95 3.60 2.37
N PRO A 154 19.60 2.56 2.90
CA PRO A 154 20.25 2.61 4.22
C PRO A 154 21.64 3.26 4.19
N ASP A 155 22.26 3.36 3.01
CA ASP A 155 23.64 3.80 2.81
C ASP A 155 23.77 5.17 2.12
N VAL A 156 22.73 5.62 1.42
CA VAL A 156 22.65 6.94 0.80
C VAL A 156 21.29 7.59 1.07
N ALA A 157 21.21 8.92 0.95
CA ALA A 157 19.93 9.60 0.87
C ALA A 157 19.36 9.41 -0.55
N GLU A 158 18.30 8.61 -0.69
CA GLU A 158 17.61 8.33 -1.94
C GLU A 158 16.12 8.13 -1.65
N LEU A 159 15.28 8.92 -2.30
CA LEU A 159 13.83 8.93 -2.08
C LEU A 159 13.15 8.10 -3.15
N TRP A 160 12.34 7.13 -2.72
CA TRP A 160 11.51 6.29 -3.56
C TRP A 160 10.06 6.58 -3.17
N ALA A 161 9.19 6.85 -4.14
CA ALA A 161 7.77 7.11 -3.89
C ALA A 161 7.08 5.93 -3.18
N ASP A 162 7.59 4.73 -3.38
CA ASP A 162 7.24 3.45 -2.78
C ASP A 162 7.22 3.51 -1.24
N ASN A 163 8.19 4.22 -0.64
CA ASN A 163 8.33 4.34 0.81
C ASN A 163 7.06 4.91 1.49
N MET A 164 6.24 5.64 0.73
CA MET A 164 4.97 6.19 1.20
C MET A 164 4.00 5.09 1.67
N ALA A 165 3.99 3.92 1.02
CA ALA A 165 3.14 2.80 1.40
C ALA A 165 3.78 1.88 2.46
N MET A 166 5.11 1.91 2.57
CA MET A 166 5.85 1.03 3.47
C MET A 166 5.97 1.61 4.87
N SER A 167 6.62 2.76 5.01
CA SER A 167 7.00 3.31 6.32
C SER A 167 5.88 4.07 7.01
N PHE A 168 5.17 4.93 6.29
CA PHE A 168 4.32 5.94 6.93
C PHE A 168 2.98 5.42 7.45
N PRO A 169 2.29 4.47 6.79
CA PRO A 169 1.12 3.83 7.40
C PRO A 169 1.49 3.13 8.71
N PHE A 170 2.66 2.50 8.76
CA PHE A 170 3.19 1.91 9.98
C PHE A 170 3.42 2.95 11.08
N LEU A 171 4.15 4.05 10.79
CA LEU A 171 4.40 5.09 11.78
C LEU A 171 3.11 5.79 12.27
N ALA A 172 2.13 5.98 11.38
CA ALA A 172 0.81 6.49 11.76
C ALA A 172 0.09 5.53 12.71
N TYR A 173 0.11 4.23 12.44
CA TYR A 173 -0.49 3.22 13.30
C TYR A 173 0.23 3.09 14.66
N LEU A 174 1.56 3.25 14.65
CA LEU A 174 2.38 3.29 15.86
C LEU A 174 2.10 4.52 16.72
N ALA A 175 1.78 5.66 16.10
CA ALA A 175 1.31 6.84 16.82
C ALA A 175 0.04 6.55 17.63
N VAL A 176 -0.89 5.77 17.08
CA VAL A 176 -2.08 5.31 17.82
C VAL A 176 -1.70 4.38 18.96
N GLN A 177 -0.83 3.41 18.70
CA GLN A 177 -0.33 2.46 19.71
C GLN A 177 0.28 3.17 20.94
N HIS A 178 1.04 4.23 20.70
CA HIS A 178 1.72 4.99 21.76
C HIS A 178 0.93 6.19 22.27
N ASN A 179 -0.26 6.44 21.71
CA ASN A 179 -1.04 7.64 21.97
C ASN A 179 -0.20 8.94 21.77
N ASP A 180 0.53 9.00 20.65
CA ASP A 180 1.54 10.03 20.35
C ASP A 180 1.15 10.90 19.14
N THR A 181 0.55 12.06 19.41
CA THR A 181 0.18 13.02 18.36
C THR A 181 1.38 13.65 17.67
N SER A 182 2.56 13.67 18.31
CA SER A 182 3.78 14.20 17.72
C SER A 182 4.30 13.26 16.64
N LEU A 183 4.27 11.94 16.89
CA LEU A 183 4.60 10.94 15.88
C LEU A 183 3.60 10.96 14.70
N MET A 184 2.31 11.14 14.96
CA MET A 184 1.31 11.33 13.89
C MET A 184 1.65 12.56 13.04
N SER A 185 1.93 13.71 13.69
CA SER A 185 2.30 14.95 12.99
C SER A 185 3.58 14.80 12.16
N LEU A 186 4.60 14.16 12.73
CA LEU A 186 5.85 13.84 12.03
C LEU A 186 5.61 12.93 10.83
N THR A 187 4.71 11.95 10.95
CA THR A 187 4.37 11.04 9.85
C THR A 187 3.77 11.79 8.67
N VAL A 188 2.82 12.71 8.91
CA VAL A 188 2.27 13.57 7.85
C VAL A 188 3.33 14.52 7.29
N GLN A 189 4.18 15.07 8.14
CA GLN A 189 5.31 15.90 7.70
C GLN A 189 6.22 15.12 6.75
N GLN A 190 6.55 13.87 7.04
CA GLN A 190 7.37 13.02 6.17
C GLN A 190 6.71 12.80 4.81
N CYS A 191 5.39 12.60 4.74
CA CYS A 191 4.66 12.53 3.47
C CYS A 191 4.87 13.81 2.64
N GLY A 192 4.78 14.98 3.28
CA GLY A 192 5.01 16.28 2.64
C GLY A 192 6.46 16.50 2.19
N LEU A 193 7.44 16.02 2.97
CA LEU A 193 8.86 16.11 2.63
C LEU A 193 9.23 15.22 1.44
N GLN A 194 8.66 14.01 1.34
CA GLN A 194 8.79 13.17 0.15
C GLN A 194 8.20 13.87 -1.08
N ARG A 195 6.95 14.36 -0.97
CA ARG A 195 6.27 15.09 -2.04
C ARG A 195 7.07 16.28 -2.54
N ALA A 196 7.67 17.06 -1.64
CA ALA A 196 8.42 18.26 -1.99
C ALA A 196 9.60 18.00 -2.92
N VAL A 197 10.12 16.76 -2.95
CA VAL A 197 11.19 16.33 -3.85
C VAL A 197 10.61 15.57 -5.05
N LEU A 198 9.79 14.55 -4.79
CA LEU A 198 9.36 13.58 -5.79
C LEU A 198 8.30 14.12 -6.75
N LYS A 199 7.47 15.10 -6.36
CA LYS A 199 6.42 15.63 -7.25
C LYS A 199 6.99 16.26 -8.53
N GLY A 200 8.17 16.89 -8.46
CA GLY A 200 8.73 17.66 -9.57
C GLY A 200 7.76 18.75 -10.06
N SER A 201 7.69 18.95 -11.37
CA SER A 201 6.82 19.96 -12.02
C SER A 201 5.46 19.42 -12.47
N SER A 202 5.21 18.12 -12.39
CA SER A 202 3.97 17.45 -12.79
C SER A 202 2.97 17.31 -11.64
N LEU A 203 1.77 16.79 -11.93
CA LEU A 203 0.80 16.36 -10.91
C LEU A 203 1.25 15.04 -10.27
N SER A 204 1.56 14.04 -11.10
CA SER A 204 2.15 12.77 -10.69
C SER A 204 3.60 12.94 -10.25
N TRP A 205 4.06 12.03 -9.40
CA TRP A 205 5.40 12.04 -8.82
C TRP A 205 6.37 11.24 -9.68
N GLN A 206 7.62 11.68 -9.67
CA GLN A 206 8.78 10.94 -10.13
C GLN A 206 9.01 9.74 -9.21
N HIS A 207 9.49 8.64 -9.79
CA HIS A 207 9.67 7.38 -9.08
C HIS A 207 10.77 7.48 -8.02
N ILE A 208 12.01 7.79 -8.43
CA ILE A 208 13.19 7.77 -7.56
C ILE A 208 14.06 9.00 -7.79
N ILE A 209 14.38 9.71 -6.71
CA ILE A 209 15.38 10.79 -6.70
C ILE A 209 16.50 10.44 -5.71
N GLY A 210 17.70 10.21 -6.24
CA GLY A 210 18.90 9.98 -5.46
C GLY A 210 20.07 9.47 -6.32
N PRO A 211 21.20 9.10 -5.69
CA PRO A 211 22.44 8.87 -6.40
C PRO A 211 22.65 7.45 -6.98
N GLN A 212 21.82 6.46 -6.62
CA GLN A 212 22.04 5.06 -7.00
C GLN A 212 21.07 4.55 -8.05
N SER A 213 19.77 4.78 -7.85
CA SER A 213 18.70 4.12 -8.60
C SER A 213 17.78 5.13 -9.29
N GLN A 214 18.31 6.32 -9.63
CA GLN A 214 17.50 7.45 -10.11
C GLN A 214 16.60 7.05 -11.28
N ASP A 215 15.30 7.34 -11.13
CA ASP A 215 14.29 7.21 -12.16
C ASP A 215 13.33 8.39 -12.05
N THR A 216 13.46 9.34 -12.96
CA THR A 216 12.64 10.57 -12.97
C THR A 216 11.29 10.38 -13.67
N GLY A 217 10.99 9.17 -14.15
CA GLY A 217 9.74 8.86 -14.81
C GLY A 217 8.54 8.84 -13.87
N LEU A 218 7.36 9.15 -14.42
CA LEU A 218 6.08 9.14 -13.72
C LEU A 218 5.49 7.73 -13.68
N TRP A 219 6.18 6.82 -13.00
CA TRP A 219 5.82 5.40 -12.94
C TRP A 219 4.45 5.23 -12.26
N SER A 220 3.51 4.55 -12.92
CA SER A 220 2.12 4.39 -12.48
C SER A 220 2.03 3.65 -11.15
N THR A 221 2.80 2.58 -10.99
CA THR A 221 2.84 1.78 -9.75
C THR A 221 3.34 2.60 -8.56
N SER A 222 4.43 3.37 -8.69
CA SER A 222 4.94 4.17 -7.57
C SER A 222 4.06 5.34 -7.20
N ASN A 223 3.35 5.94 -8.18
CA ASN A 223 2.27 6.88 -7.90
C ASN A 223 1.11 6.21 -7.15
N GLY A 224 0.84 4.95 -7.48
CA GLY A 224 -0.05 4.07 -6.75
C GLY A 224 0.33 3.86 -5.29
N TRP A 225 1.60 3.49 -5.04
CA TRP A 225 2.16 3.39 -3.69
C TRP A 225 2.04 4.71 -2.92
N ALA A 226 2.38 5.83 -3.57
CA ALA A 226 2.26 7.16 -2.97
C ALA A 226 0.81 7.49 -2.58
N GLY A 227 -0.15 7.27 -3.49
CA GLY A 227 -1.56 7.49 -3.24
C GLY A 227 -2.10 6.60 -2.12
N TYR A 228 -1.89 5.29 -2.22
CA TYR A 228 -2.45 4.32 -1.27
C TYR A 228 -1.84 4.45 0.13
N GLY A 229 -0.54 4.70 0.21
CA GLY A 229 0.14 5.00 1.47
C GLY A 229 -0.44 6.22 2.17
N MET A 230 -0.61 7.33 1.46
CA MET A 230 -1.23 8.53 2.02
C MET A 230 -2.70 8.33 2.41
N VAL A 231 -3.47 7.52 1.66
CA VAL A 231 -4.84 7.15 2.01
C VAL A 231 -4.87 6.43 3.36
N ARG A 232 -3.96 5.47 3.60
CA ARG A 232 -3.89 4.73 4.87
C ARG A 232 -3.49 5.65 6.04
N VAL A 233 -2.55 6.57 5.83
CA VAL A 233 -2.20 7.61 6.82
C VAL A 233 -3.39 8.52 7.13
N LEU A 234 -4.09 8.99 6.09
CA LEU A 234 -5.27 9.85 6.22
C LEU A 234 -6.37 9.17 7.05
N HIS A 235 -6.71 7.93 6.72
CA HIS A 235 -7.73 7.17 7.44
C HIS A 235 -7.33 6.92 8.91
N THR A 236 -6.05 6.62 9.16
CA THR A 236 -5.53 6.48 10.52
C THR A 236 -5.71 7.78 11.31
N LEU A 237 -5.27 8.91 10.73
CA LEU A 237 -5.34 10.23 11.33
C LEU A 237 -6.79 10.68 11.60
N GLN A 238 -7.72 10.42 10.68
CA GLN A 238 -9.11 10.85 10.85
C GLN A 238 -9.90 9.99 11.83
N LYS A 239 -9.60 8.69 11.91
CA LYS A 239 -10.36 7.75 12.75
C LYS A 239 -9.79 7.59 14.15
N TRP A 240 -8.56 8.04 14.41
CA TRP A 240 -8.01 8.08 15.75
C TRP A 240 -8.46 9.35 16.49
N SER A 241 -9.12 9.20 17.64
CA SER A 241 -9.63 10.32 18.42
C SER A 241 -8.52 11.26 18.94
N GLY A 242 -7.30 10.78 19.11
CA GLY A 242 -6.16 11.60 19.55
C GLY A 242 -5.73 12.67 18.55
N SER A 243 -6.04 12.49 17.26
CA SER A 243 -5.71 13.44 16.18
C SER A 243 -6.92 14.23 15.68
N ALA A 244 -8.02 14.31 16.44
CA ALA A 244 -9.24 15.01 16.03
C ALA A 244 -9.03 16.49 15.65
N SER A 245 -8.02 17.16 16.22
CA SER A 245 -7.67 18.56 15.91
C SER A 245 -6.78 18.73 14.67
N MET A 246 -6.26 17.65 14.08
CA MET A 246 -5.29 17.67 12.98
C MET A 246 -5.96 17.82 11.60
N THR A 247 -6.93 18.73 11.49
CA THR A 247 -7.75 18.90 10.28
C THR A 247 -6.97 19.48 9.10
N SER A 248 -5.94 20.30 9.36
CA SER A 248 -5.06 20.83 8.31
C SER A 248 -4.18 19.74 7.71
N GLN A 249 -3.63 18.84 8.54
CA GLN A 249 -2.89 17.66 8.10
C GLN A 249 -3.76 16.71 7.25
N ALA A 250 -5.01 16.48 7.68
CA ALA A 250 -5.96 15.71 6.87
C ALA A 250 -6.20 16.37 5.50
N SER A 251 -6.35 17.70 5.47
CA SER A 251 -6.58 18.47 4.24
C SER A 251 -5.37 18.45 3.31
N GLN A 252 -4.15 18.49 3.86
CA GLN A 252 -2.91 18.34 3.12
C GLN A 252 -2.82 16.99 2.42
N LEU A 253 -3.02 15.89 3.17
CA LEU A 253 -3.02 14.54 2.60
C LEU A 253 -4.06 14.39 1.48
N LYS A 254 -5.29 14.86 1.70
CA LYS A 254 -6.35 14.86 0.66
C LYS A 254 -5.91 15.59 -0.61
N GLY A 255 -5.33 16.78 -0.47
CA GLY A 255 -4.82 17.56 -1.60
C GLY A 255 -3.73 16.81 -2.38
N TRP A 256 -2.77 16.19 -1.68
CA TRP A 256 -1.68 15.44 -2.31
C TRP A 256 -2.16 14.16 -3.01
N ILE A 257 -3.12 13.45 -2.42
CA ILE A 257 -3.76 12.29 -3.05
C ILE A 257 -4.52 12.72 -4.31
N LYS A 258 -5.24 13.85 -4.23
CA LYS A 258 -5.97 14.40 -5.38
C LYS A 258 -5.05 14.76 -6.54
N GLU A 259 -3.88 15.33 -6.28
CA GLU A 259 -2.88 15.61 -7.33
C GLU A 259 -2.49 14.33 -8.09
N ILE A 260 -2.20 13.24 -7.39
CA ILE A 260 -1.82 11.97 -7.99
C ILE A 260 -2.97 11.42 -8.85
N LEU A 261 -4.20 11.40 -8.31
CA LEU A 261 -5.38 10.92 -9.04
C LEU A 261 -5.67 11.80 -10.27
N ASP A 262 -5.56 13.12 -10.16
CA ASP A 262 -5.79 14.04 -11.28
C ASP A 262 -4.75 13.82 -12.39
N GLY A 263 -3.49 13.55 -12.03
CA GLY A 263 -2.45 13.17 -12.97
C GLY A 263 -2.76 11.86 -13.68
N ALA A 264 -3.18 10.83 -12.94
CA ALA A 264 -3.56 9.53 -13.49
C ALA A 264 -4.79 9.63 -14.43
N ILE A 265 -5.81 10.42 -14.06
CA ILE A 265 -7.02 10.63 -14.87
C ILE A 265 -6.70 11.35 -16.19
N GLN A 266 -5.74 12.28 -16.18
CA GLN A 266 -5.31 12.99 -17.39
C GLN A 266 -4.40 12.16 -18.30
N SER A 267 -3.93 10.99 -17.83
CA SER A 267 -2.98 10.16 -18.56
C SER A 267 -3.68 9.32 -19.63
N SER A 268 -2.97 9.05 -20.72
CA SER A 268 -3.49 8.18 -21.79
C SER A 268 -3.58 6.73 -21.33
N LEU A 269 -4.59 6.02 -21.81
CA LEU A 269 -4.76 4.59 -21.56
C LEU A 269 -4.27 3.75 -22.75
N ASP A 270 -4.02 2.48 -22.50
CA ASP A 270 -3.79 1.43 -23.50
C ASP A 270 -4.66 0.23 -23.15
N GLY A 271 -5.58 -0.16 -24.04
CA GLY A 271 -6.49 -1.27 -23.77
C GLY A 271 -7.32 -1.12 -22.48
N GLY A 272 -7.64 0.12 -22.10
CA GLY A 272 -8.41 0.44 -20.90
C GLY A 272 -7.60 0.49 -19.60
N LEU A 273 -6.27 0.38 -19.67
CA LEU A 273 -5.37 0.43 -18.51
C LEU A 273 -4.43 1.63 -18.58
N LEU A 274 -4.00 2.13 -17.42
CA LEU A 274 -2.90 3.08 -17.33
C LEU A 274 -1.63 2.43 -17.87
N ARG A 275 -0.78 3.26 -18.47
CA ARG A 275 0.53 2.84 -18.98
C ARG A 275 1.56 2.85 -17.85
N ASN A 276 2.61 2.04 -18.00
CA ASN A 276 3.73 1.96 -17.07
C ASN A 276 4.25 3.35 -16.64
N TYR A 277 4.65 4.19 -17.59
CA TYR A 277 4.91 5.60 -17.32
C TYR A 277 3.76 6.44 -17.86
N LEU A 278 3.11 7.19 -16.97
CA LEU A 278 1.85 7.88 -17.19
C LEU A 278 1.90 8.90 -18.35
N ASN A 279 3.08 9.47 -18.59
CA ASN A 279 3.32 10.46 -19.63
C ASN A 279 3.95 9.90 -20.93
N ASP A 280 4.16 8.59 -21.05
CA ASP A 280 4.79 7.98 -22.21
C ASP A 280 3.85 6.97 -22.90
N SER A 281 3.25 7.43 -24.01
CA SER A 281 2.31 6.63 -24.82
C SER A 281 2.92 5.41 -25.52
N SER A 282 4.25 5.23 -25.49
CA SER A 282 4.90 4.04 -26.03
C SER A 282 4.86 2.83 -25.09
N TRP A 283 4.50 3.03 -23.81
CA TRP A 283 4.37 1.94 -22.84
C TRP A 283 3.05 1.20 -22.98
N PHE A 284 3.05 -0.11 -22.76
CA PHE A 284 1.83 -0.90 -22.71
C PHE A 284 1.00 -0.57 -21.45
N GLY A 285 -0.30 -0.81 -21.54
CA GLY A 285 -1.22 -0.73 -20.41
C GLY A 285 -1.02 -1.89 -19.44
N GLU A 286 -0.97 -1.59 -18.15
CA GLU A 286 -0.51 -2.52 -17.11
C GLU A 286 -1.46 -2.57 -15.90
N ILE A 287 -1.49 -3.72 -15.21
CA ILE A 287 -2.50 -3.99 -14.17
C ILE A 287 -2.19 -3.36 -12.81
N SER A 288 -0.92 -3.20 -12.45
CA SER A 288 -0.48 -2.82 -11.11
C SER A 288 -0.90 -1.38 -10.77
N GLY A 289 -0.38 -0.41 -11.52
CA GLY A 289 -0.69 1.01 -11.30
C GLY A 289 -2.16 1.32 -11.53
N THR A 290 -2.78 0.70 -12.54
CA THR A 290 -4.22 0.82 -12.81
C THR A 290 -5.06 0.36 -11.62
N ALA A 291 -4.75 -0.79 -11.03
CA ALA A 291 -5.53 -1.34 -9.93
C ALA A 291 -5.44 -0.49 -8.66
N VAL A 292 -4.22 -0.15 -8.23
CA VAL A 292 -4.03 0.59 -6.98
C VAL A 292 -4.53 2.04 -7.08
N LEU A 293 -4.34 2.73 -8.21
CA LEU A 293 -4.86 4.10 -8.37
C LEU A 293 -6.39 4.12 -8.46
N SER A 294 -7.01 3.08 -9.04
CA SER A 294 -8.47 2.93 -9.02
C SER A 294 -8.98 2.62 -7.60
N ALA A 295 -8.23 1.83 -6.81
CA ALA A 295 -8.53 1.61 -5.40
C ALA A 295 -8.48 2.93 -4.60
N VAL A 296 -7.43 3.75 -4.80
CA VAL A 296 -7.31 5.08 -4.20
C VAL A 296 -8.51 5.96 -4.54
N ALA A 297 -8.98 5.95 -5.80
CA ALA A 297 -10.15 6.72 -6.22
C ALA A 297 -11.43 6.30 -5.47
N TYR A 298 -11.71 4.99 -5.34
CA TYR A 298 -12.84 4.51 -4.54
C TYR A 298 -12.71 4.85 -3.06
N ARG A 299 -11.54 4.63 -2.45
CA ARG A 299 -11.28 4.97 -1.04
C ARG A 299 -11.53 6.47 -0.78
N MET A 300 -11.07 7.34 -1.69
CA MET A 300 -11.24 8.78 -1.54
C MET A 300 -12.67 9.26 -1.83
N ALA A 301 -13.40 8.62 -2.74
CA ALA A 301 -14.82 8.89 -2.96
C ALA A 301 -15.67 8.57 -1.71
N VAL A 302 -15.33 7.51 -0.98
CA VAL A 302 -15.95 7.20 0.33
C VAL A 302 -15.51 8.19 1.41
N ASN A 303 -14.23 8.57 1.42
CA ASN A 303 -13.68 9.47 2.44
C ASN A 303 -14.22 10.91 2.35
N ASP A 304 -14.34 11.44 1.12
CA ASP A 304 -14.75 12.81 0.85
C ASP A 304 -15.42 12.93 -0.51
N PRO A 305 -16.72 12.60 -0.62
CA PRO A 305 -17.44 12.62 -1.91
C PRO A 305 -17.54 14.03 -2.51
N ASN A 306 -17.34 15.08 -1.73
CA ASN A 306 -17.34 16.45 -2.23
C ASN A 306 -16.04 16.76 -2.98
N MET A 307 -14.89 16.35 -2.45
CA MET A 307 -13.60 16.54 -3.11
C MET A 307 -13.35 15.51 -4.22
N PHE A 308 -13.92 14.30 -4.09
CA PHE A 308 -13.79 13.20 -5.04
C PHE A 308 -15.16 12.77 -5.56
N PRO A 309 -15.81 13.62 -6.38
CA PRO A 309 -17.16 13.37 -6.89
C PRO A 309 -17.24 12.19 -7.86
N GLN A 310 -18.46 11.94 -8.37
CA GLN A 310 -18.81 10.85 -9.27
C GLN A 310 -17.86 10.63 -10.46
N SER A 311 -17.15 11.66 -10.93
CA SER A 311 -16.14 11.52 -11.99
C SER A 311 -14.99 10.57 -11.62
N TYR A 312 -14.54 10.56 -10.37
CA TYR A 312 -13.49 9.65 -9.88
C TYR A 312 -14.00 8.21 -9.83
N ILE A 313 -15.23 8.02 -9.36
CA ILE A 313 -15.91 6.71 -9.34
C ILE A 313 -16.05 6.18 -10.76
N THR A 314 -16.50 7.02 -11.69
CA THR A 314 -16.70 6.64 -13.10
C THR A 314 -15.39 6.21 -13.77
N TRP A 315 -14.30 6.93 -13.49
CA TRP A 315 -12.96 6.57 -13.96
C TRP A 315 -12.50 5.24 -13.36
N ALA A 316 -12.66 5.05 -12.05
CA ALA A 316 -12.30 3.81 -11.36
C ALA A 316 -13.14 2.61 -11.86
N ASP A 317 -14.44 2.79 -12.12
CA ASP A 317 -15.33 1.76 -12.69
C ASP A 317 -14.88 1.33 -14.10
N SER A 318 -14.49 2.29 -14.94
CA SER A 318 -13.97 2.00 -16.29
C SER A 318 -12.69 1.16 -16.23
N ASN A 319 -11.77 1.52 -15.34
CA ASN A 319 -10.53 0.80 -15.12
C ASN A 319 -10.77 -0.58 -14.53
N ARG A 320 -11.63 -0.70 -13.51
CA ARG A 320 -12.01 -1.96 -12.87
C ARG A 320 -12.62 -2.93 -13.87
N ARG A 321 -13.54 -2.48 -14.73
CA ARG A 321 -14.12 -3.32 -15.80
C ARG A 321 -13.07 -3.75 -16.83
N SER A 322 -12.09 -2.90 -17.12
CA SER A 322 -10.98 -3.25 -18.02
C SER A 322 -10.05 -4.28 -17.39
N LEU A 323 -9.76 -4.15 -16.08
CA LEU A 323 -8.98 -5.08 -15.28
C LEU A 323 -9.64 -6.44 -15.13
N ALA A 324 -10.96 -6.49 -14.98
CA ALA A 324 -11.73 -7.74 -14.92
C ALA A 324 -11.43 -8.67 -16.11
N GLN A 325 -11.15 -8.11 -17.29
CA GLN A 325 -10.80 -8.87 -18.50
C GLN A 325 -9.33 -9.34 -18.53
N LYS A 326 -8.54 -9.06 -17.49
CA LYS A 326 -7.09 -9.34 -17.39
C LYS A 326 -6.76 -10.47 -16.43
N GLN A 327 -7.76 -10.99 -15.71
CA GLN A 327 -7.61 -12.16 -14.86
C GLN A 327 -7.83 -13.43 -15.67
N ASN A 328 -6.90 -14.38 -15.59
CA ASN A 328 -7.11 -15.71 -16.15
C ASN A 328 -7.89 -16.62 -15.19
N SER A 329 -8.22 -17.84 -15.64
CA SER A 329 -8.97 -18.83 -14.84
C SER A 329 -8.32 -19.26 -13.53
N ASN A 330 -7.03 -18.98 -13.34
CA ASN A 330 -6.29 -19.32 -12.12
C ASN A 330 -6.17 -18.12 -11.17
N GLY A 331 -6.84 -17.01 -11.43
CA GLY A 331 -6.81 -15.82 -10.59
C GLY A 331 -5.67 -14.84 -10.87
N LEU A 332 -4.82 -15.12 -11.87
CA LEU A 332 -3.64 -14.32 -12.19
C LEU A 332 -3.99 -13.15 -13.12
N PHE A 333 -3.65 -11.92 -12.72
CA PHE A 333 -3.77 -10.73 -13.57
C PHE A 333 -2.50 -10.47 -14.39
N SER A 334 -2.69 -10.07 -15.65
CA SER A 334 -1.61 -9.70 -16.56
C SER A 334 -2.10 -8.81 -17.72
N PRO A 335 -1.21 -8.02 -18.36
CA PRO A 335 0.21 -7.85 -18.06
C PRO A 335 0.45 -6.87 -16.91
N ALA A 336 1.44 -7.17 -16.08
CA ALA A 336 1.99 -6.23 -15.12
C ALA A 336 3.27 -5.58 -15.68
N VAL A 337 3.73 -4.54 -14.99
CA VAL A 337 5.13 -4.10 -15.06
C VAL A 337 5.99 -5.14 -14.33
N ASN A 338 7.21 -5.35 -14.79
CA ASN A 338 8.17 -6.16 -14.04
C ASN A 338 8.63 -5.38 -12.80
N PRO A 339 8.26 -5.79 -11.57
CA PRO A 339 8.59 -5.04 -10.35
C PRO A 339 10.10 -5.03 -10.07
N TYR A 340 10.87 -5.95 -10.65
CA TYR A 340 12.31 -6.06 -10.48
C TYR A 340 13.11 -5.37 -11.59
N ASN A 341 12.42 -4.88 -12.63
CA ASN A 341 13.01 -4.11 -13.73
C ASN A 341 11.91 -3.25 -14.38
N TRP A 342 11.63 -2.10 -13.78
CA TRP A 342 10.58 -1.16 -14.24
C TRP A 342 10.83 -0.54 -15.62
N HIS A 343 12.04 -0.71 -16.19
CA HIS A 343 12.37 -0.35 -17.57
C HIS A 343 12.16 -1.49 -18.58
N ASP A 344 11.78 -2.69 -18.14
CA ASP A 344 11.50 -3.81 -19.03
C ASP A 344 10.26 -3.54 -19.88
N ARG A 345 10.48 -3.41 -21.19
CA ARG A 345 9.43 -3.18 -22.18
C ARG A 345 8.64 -4.46 -22.51
N THR A 346 9.09 -5.61 -22.00
CA THR A 346 8.39 -6.88 -22.15
C THR A 346 7.24 -6.96 -21.15
N LYS A 347 6.04 -7.27 -21.63
CA LYS A 347 4.87 -7.49 -20.78
C LYS A 347 5.15 -8.59 -19.75
N TYR A 348 5.12 -8.25 -18.47
CA TYR A 348 5.30 -9.25 -17.41
C TYR A 348 4.00 -10.03 -17.22
N THR A 349 3.99 -11.29 -17.68
CA THR A 349 2.81 -12.15 -17.70
C THR A 349 2.86 -13.28 -16.67
N ALA A 350 3.98 -13.42 -15.96
CA ALA A 350 4.14 -14.41 -14.91
C ALA A 350 3.35 -14.09 -13.63
N GLY A 351 2.77 -12.88 -13.53
CA GLY A 351 2.01 -12.38 -12.38
C GLY A 351 2.92 -11.67 -11.37
N SER A 352 2.73 -10.36 -11.22
CA SER A 352 3.45 -9.54 -10.23
C SER A 352 2.82 -9.73 -8.83
N PRO A 353 3.59 -10.07 -7.78
CA PRO A 353 3.03 -10.24 -6.42
C PRO A 353 2.29 -9.00 -5.92
N GLU A 354 2.91 -7.82 -6.06
CA GLU A 354 2.29 -6.54 -5.71
C GLU A 354 1.10 -6.21 -6.61
N GLY A 355 1.17 -6.51 -7.91
CA GLY A 355 0.05 -6.29 -8.84
C GLY A 355 -1.18 -7.10 -8.48
N GLN A 356 -0.99 -8.34 -8.00
CA GLN A 356 -2.07 -9.18 -7.48
C GLN A 356 -2.65 -8.62 -6.19
N ALA A 357 -1.80 -8.12 -5.28
CA ALA A 357 -2.27 -7.44 -4.06
C ALA A 357 -3.10 -6.20 -4.38
N PHE A 358 -2.70 -5.43 -5.40
CA PHE A 358 -3.45 -4.25 -5.84
C PHE A 358 -4.80 -4.58 -6.45
N ALA A 359 -4.94 -5.72 -7.13
CA ALA A 359 -6.25 -6.19 -7.57
C ALA A 359 -7.16 -6.51 -6.36
N VAL A 360 -6.60 -7.02 -5.27
CA VAL A 360 -7.33 -7.20 -4.01
C VAL A 360 -7.69 -5.86 -3.37
N TYR A 361 -6.79 -4.87 -3.32
CA TYR A 361 -7.12 -3.51 -2.86
C TYR A 361 -8.23 -2.87 -3.70
N LEU A 362 -8.21 -3.07 -5.02
CA LEU A 362 -9.26 -2.58 -5.91
C LEU A 362 -10.61 -3.20 -5.54
N TYR A 363 -10.64 -4.51 -5.32
CA TYR A 363 -11.85 -5.21 -4.89
C TYR A 363 -12.35 -4.67 -3.55
N THR A 364 -11.51 -4.62 -2.52
CA THR A 364 -11.91 -4.19 -1.17
C THR A 364 -12.36 -2.74 -1.15
N ALA A 365 -11.71 -1.86 -1.91
CA ALA A 365 -12.14 -0.47 -2.05
C ALA A 365 -13.48 -0.32 -2.77
N TYR A 366 -13.70 -1.08 -3.85
CA TYR A 366 -14.98 -1.09 -4.56
C TYR A 366 -16.11 -1.65 -3.69
N ARG A 367 -15.88 -2.80 -3.05
CA ARG A 367 -16.80 -3.43 -2.08
C ARG A 367 -17.24 -2.43 -1.01
N ASP A 368 -16.28 -1.76 -0.39
CA ASP A 368 -16.59 -0.82 0.69
C ASP A 368 -17.30 0.44 0.15
N CYS A 369 -17.03 0.87 -1.08
CA CYS A 369 -17.74 1.96 -1.74
C CYS A 369 -19.21 1.62 -2.03
N VAL A 370 -19.49 0.40 -2.51
CA VAL A 370 -20.85 -0.10 -2.74
C VAL A 370 -21.60 -0.23 -1.41
N ASN A 371 -20.97 -0.83 -0.40
CA ASN A 371 -21.57 -1.02 0.92
C ASN A 371 -21.83 0.30 1.65
N ALA A 372 -21.07 1.35 1.36
CA ALA A 372 -21.32 2.71 1.85
C ALA A 372 -22.46 3.43 1.09
N GLY A 373 -23.02 2.83 0.03
CA GLY A 373 -24.04 3.47 -0.83
C GLY A 373 -23.48 4.59 -1.70
N ILE A 374 -22.16 4.67 -1.86
CA ILE A 374 -21.47 5.68 -2.68
C ILE A 374 -21.30 5.19 -4.13
N CYS A 375 -20.98 3.91 -4.31
CA CYS A 375 -20.89 3.26 -5.62
C CYS A 375 -22.13 2.42 -5.93
N GLN A 376 -22.40 2.20 -7.22
CA GLN A 376 -23.40 1.25 -7.68
C GLN A 376 -22.76 -0.14 -7.86
N ALA A 377 -23.51 -1.18 -7.47
CA ALA A 377 -23.15 -2.57 -7.64
C ALA A 377 -23.22 -3.00 -9.12
#